data_AF-A0A965LQD9-F1
#
_entry.id   AF-A0A965LQD9-F1
#
_cell.length_a   1.000
_cell.length_b   1.000
_cell.length_c   1.000
_cell.angle_alpha   90.00
_cell.angle_beta   90.00
_cell.angle_gamma   90.00
#
_symmetry.space_group_name_H-M   'P 1'
#
loop_
_entity.id
_entity.type
_entity.pdbx_description
1 polymer ?
#
loop_
_entity_poly.entity_id
_entity_poly.type
_entity_poly.pdbx_seq_one_letter_code
_entity_poly.pdbx_strand_id
1 'polypeptide(L)'
;MKLAVWTYEGPPHVGAMRVATAMKSLHYVLHAPQGDTYADLLFTMIERRDQRPPVTYTTFQARDLGSDTAALFKRATQQAYERFAPQAMIVGASCTGELIQDDPAGLAQALQLPIPVIALELPSYQKKENWGAAETFYQLVRHLVKREEHGSRQQVAQSLQESEHEVRSVDHEPRTRRPRCNLLGPTALGFRHRDDVREISGLLHDIGVDIHLVAPLGADPRGIATLGEADFNVLMYPETGLQAAQYLQKHCGQAFTKEIPIGIKGTLRFLEEVAALAGLALDPSHLEALAARARSAWYARSVDSNYLHGKRVFIFGDATHALAAARVASEEIGLDVVGLGTYSREWAREIRSLAEKLGAKALISDDYLEVEQAIEELQPELVLGTQMERHIAKRLRIPCAVISAPVHVQDYPARYSPQMGFEGSNVLFDTWIHPLMMGLEEHLLAMFREDFEFHDGQGPSHLGQGAASIQAGQSAAVQRVAQEAEALQVPAVMQSKTPSVTRSESIDLAVNPQLSDRPSQQSANEPSWDVDAEQELKKIPFFVRGKARKNAESFARDHGLTRITIKTLYDAKAHFAR
;
A
#
# COMPACT_ATOMS: atom_id res chain seq x y z
N MET A 1 -25.69 5.89 2.62
CA MET A 1 -24.56 5.83 3.58
C MET A 1 -23.97 4.43 3.54
N LYS A 2 -22.65 4.27 3.62
CA LYS A 2 -21.96 2.97 3.71
C LYS A 2 -21.34 2.87 5.11
N LEU A 3 -21.65 1.81 5.85
CA LEU A 3 -21.01 1.56 7.15
C LEU A 3 -19.55 1.14 6.89
N ALA A 4 -18.59 1.84 7.50
CA ALA A 4 -17.17 1.54 7.36
C ALA A 4 -16.44 1.80 8.68
N VAL A 5 -15.83 0.75 9.23
CA VAL A 5 -14.98 0.83 10.44
C VAL A 5 -13.51 1.07 10.07
N TRP A 6 -13.10 0.52 8.92
CA TRP A 6 -11.78 0.69 8.33
C TRP A 6 -11.91 1.20 6.90
N THR A 7 -10.91 1.95 6.43
CA THR A 7 -10.78 2.35 5.03
C THR A 7 -9.35 2.11 4.57
N TYR A 8 -9.20 1.51 3.38
CA TYR A 8 -7.88 1.30 2.78
C TYR A 8 -7.21 2.60 2.31
N GLU A 9 -8.01 3.61 1.97
CA GLU A 9 -7.51 4.92 1.54
C GLU A 9 -8.24 6.04 2.29
N GLY A 10 -7.52 7.12 2.58
CA GLY A 10 -8.11 8.36 3.06
C GLY A 10 -8.87 9.13 1.98
N PRO A 11 -9.36 10.33 2.32
CA PRO A 11 -9.98 11.24 1.37
C PRO A 11 -8.94 11.83 0.39
N PRO A 12 -9.35 12.35 -0.78
CA PRO A 12 -8.43 12.80 -1.83
C PRO A 12 -7.56 14.00 -1.41
N HIS A 13 -8.01 14.84 -0.48
CA HIS A 13 -7.19 15.94 0.03
C HIS A 13 -5.97 15.45 0.83
N VAL A 14 -6.01 14.25 1.44
CA VAL A 14 -4.81 13.62 2.04
C VAL A 14 -3.83 13.24 0.93
N GLY A 15 -4.32 12.79 -0.23
CA GLY A 15 -3.50 12.59 -1.43
C GLY A 15 -2.81 13.87 -1.90
N ALA A 16 -3.53 15.00 -1.92
CA ALA A 16 -2.94 16.30 -2.22
C ALA A 16 -1.87 16.71 -1.19
N MET A 17 -2.12 16.46 0.10
CA MET A 17 -1.13 16.68 1.16
C MET A 17 0.11 15.80 0.98
N ARG A 18 -0.04 14.56 0.53
CA ARG A 18 1.09 13.67 0.23
C ARG A 18 1.99 14.26 -0.85
N VAL A 19 1.42 14.86 -1.90
CA VAL A 19 2.19 15.54 -2.96
C VAL A 19 2.85 16.81 -2.43
N ALA A 20 2.10 17.69 -1.75
CA ALA A 20 2.63 18.93 -1.20
C ALA A 20 3.78 18.68 -0.22
N THR A 21 3.61 17.68 0.65
CA THR A 21 4.62 17.29 1.64
C THR A 21 5.81 16.61 0.97
N ALA A 22 5.62 15.85 -0.12
CA ALA A 22 6.73 15.27 -0.87
C ALA A 22 7.66 16.34 -1.48
N MET A 23 7.08 17.47 -1.89
CA MET A 23 7.77 18.56 -2.56
C MET A 23 8.42 19.58 -1.61
N LYS A 24 9.30 20.40 -2.16
CA LYS A 24 9.92 21.55 -1.49
C LYS A 24 9.36 22.85 -2.07
N SER A 25 9.26 23.89 -1.24
CA SER A 25 8.81 25.22 -1.66
C SER A 25 7.46 25.27 -2.39
N LEU A 26 6.61 24.26 -2.17
CA LEU A 26 5.20 24.23 -2.55
C LEU A 26 4.38 24.32 -1.26
N HIS A 27 3.38 25.19 -1.21
CA HIS A 27 2.50 25.30 -0.05
C HIS A 27 1.05 24.96 -0.41
N TYR A 28 0.36 24.23 0.46
CA TYR A 28 -1.04 23.87 0.28
C TYR A 28 -1.92 24.66 1.23
N VAL A 29 -2.94 25.35 0.71
CA VAL A 29 -4.01 25.90 1.53
C VAL A 29 -5.28 25.05 1.35
N LEU A 30 -5.69 24.42 2.44
CA LEU A 30 -6.84 23.54 2.49
C LEU A 30 -8.01 24.22 3.22
N HIS A 31 -9.11 24.42 2.51
CA HIS A 31 -10.35 24.89 3.10
C HIS A 31 -11.02 23.75 3.87
N ALA A 32 -10.83 23.75 5.18
CA ALA A 32 -11.22 22.67 6.07
C ALA A 32 -11.70 23.18 7.44
N PRO A 33 -12.57 22.42 8.13
CA PRO A 33 -12.99 22.70 9.49
C PRO A 33 -11.85 22.48 10.49
N GLN A 34 -12.04 22.97 11.70
CA GLN A 34 -11.18 22.61 12.83
C GLN A 34 -11.24 21.09 13.08
N GLY A 35 -10.07 20.45 13.19
CA GLY A 35 -9.94 19.00 13.44
C GLY A 35 -9.23 18.25 12.32
N ASP A 36 -9.41 18.67 11.06
CA ASP A 36 -8.78 18.04 9.89
C ASP A 36 -7.25 18.12 9.90
N THR A 37 -6.67 18.91 10.80
CA THR A 37 -5.23 18.95 11.09
C THR A 37 -4.67 17.62 11.61
N TYR A 38 -5.52 16.64 11.97
CA TYR A 38 -5.07 15.29 12.33
C TYR A 38 -4.18 14.68 11.24
N ALA A 39 -4.38 15.05 9.96
CA ALA A 39 -3.60 14.55 8.84
C ALA A 39 -2.11 14.90 8.96
N ASP A 40 -1.75 15.97 9.69
CA ASP A 40 -0.35 16.31 9.97
C ASP A 40 0.38 15.19 10.74
N LEU A 41 -0.35 14.46 11.61
CA LEU A 41 0.20 13.36 12.41
C LEU A 41 0.62 12.17 11.55
N LEU A 42 0.02 11.99 10.37
CA LEU A 42 0.45 10.95 9.45
C LEU A 42 1.91 11.18 9.06
N PHE A 43 2.27 12.40 8.68
CA PHE A 43 3.62 12.75 8.25
C PHE A 43 4.61 12.85 9.42
N THR A 44 4.20 13.42 10.55
CA THR A 44 5.11 13.64 11.69
C THR A 44 5.30 12.41 12.57
N MET A 45 4.32 11.49 12.63
CA MET A 45 4.40 10.31 13.49
C MET A 45 4.67 9.02 12.71
N ILE A 46 4.02 8.79 11.57
CA ILE A 46 4.21 7.58 10.77
C ILE A 46 5.50 7.70 9.94
N GLU A 47 5.61 8.74 9.11
CA GLU A 47 6.82 8.99 8.30
C GLU A 47 7.97 9.62 9.12
N ARG A 48 7.68 10.11 10.33
CA ARG A 48 8.64 10.71 11.28
C ARG A 48 9.42 11.88 10.70
N ARG A 49 8.73 12.75 9.97
CA ARG A 49 9.32 13.98 9.43
C ARG A 49 9.70 14.95 10.55
N ASP A 50 10.83 15.62 10.36
CA ASP A 50 11.39 16.63 11.26
C ASP A 50 10.78 18.03 11.07
N GLN A 51 9.86 18.18 10.10
CA GLN A 51 9.20 19.42 9.75
C GLN A 51 7.69 19.21 9.65
N ARG A 52 6.94 20.27 9.96
CA ARG A 52 5.49 20.28 9.74
C ARG A 52 5.20 20.18 8.23
N PRO A 53 4.14 19.47 7.82
CA PRO A 53 3.66 19.53 6.44
C PRO A 53 3.46 20.99 5.98
N PRO A 54 3.77 21.33 4.71
CA PRO A 54 3.58 22.67 4.18
C PRO A 54 2.09 22.91 3.84
N VAL A 55 1.23 22.77 4.86
CA VAL A 55 -0.22 22.82 4.75
C VAL A 55 -0.76 23.84 5.73
N THR A 56 -1.61 24.75 5.23
CA THR A 56 -2.38 25.70 6.04
C THR A 56 -3.85 25.38 5.88
N TYR A 57 -4.51 25.20 7.02
CA TYR A 57 -5.93 24.90 7.09
C TYR A 57 -6.67 26.18 7.46
N THR A 58 -7.84 26.43 6.85
CA THR A 58 -8.69 27.56 7.28
C THR A 58 -9.25 27.38 8.69
N THR A 59 -9.44 26.14 9.13
CA THR A 59 -9.92 25.75 10.46
C THR A 59 -11.25 26.41 10.88
N PHE A 60 -12.20 26.51 9.95
CA PHE A 60 -13.51 27.10 10.27
C PHE A 60 -14.26 26.26 11.31
N GLN A 61 -15.05 26.94 12.14
CA GLN A 61 -15.89 26.36 13.19
C GLN A 61 -17.37 26.67 12.91
N ALA A 62 -18.27 26.10 13.73
CA ALA A 62 -19.70 26.33 13.60
C ALA A 62 -20.08 27.83 13.61
N ARG A 63 -19.38 28.65 14.41
CA ARG A 63 -19.61 30.10 14.46
C ARG A 63 -19.24 30.83 13.17
N ASP A 64 -18.32 30.27 12.38
CA ASP A 64 -17.84 30.89 11.16
C ASP A 64 -18.80 30.64 9.98
N LEU A 65 -19.60 29.57 10.04
CA LEU A 65 -20.60 29.22 9.00
C LEU A 65 -21.73 30.24 8.85
N GLY A 66 -22.02 31.00 9.90
CA GLY A 66 -22.97 32.13 9.85
C GLY A 66 -22.34 33.44 9.38
N SER A 67 -21.07 33.40 8.97
CA SER A 67 -20.27 34.55 8.57
C SER A 67 -19.59 34.30 7.21
N ASP A 68 -18.57 35.09 6.87
CA ASP A 68 -17.86 35.03 5.58
C ASP A 68 -16.68 34.04 5.63
N THR A 69 -16.94 32.77 5.35
CA THR A 69 -15.93 31.71 5.24
C THR A 69 -14.98 31.92 4.04
N ALA A 70 -15.45 32.57 2.98
CA ALA A 70 -14.63 32.95 1.84
C ALA A 70 -13.53 33.98 2.22
N ALA A 71 -13.85 34.95 3.08
CA ALA A 71 -12.87 35.88 3.62
C ALA A 71 -11.85 35.18 4.54
N LEU A 72 -12.26 34.15 5.28
CA LEU A 72 -11.34 33.31 6.06
C LEU A 72 -10.35 32.60 5.14
N PHE A 73 -10.83 32.00 4.05
CA PHE A 73 -9.98 31.35 3.05
C PHE A 73 -8.97 32.33 2.40
N LYS A 74 -9.45 33.52 1.98
CA LYS A 74 -8.58 34.56 1.41
C LYS A 74 -7.47 34.99 2.37
N ARG A 75 -7.81 35.24 3.64
CA ARG A 75 -6.84 35.60 4.67
C ARG A 75 -5.81 34.49 4.92
N ALA A 76 -6.26 33.24 5.04
CA ALA A 76 -5.36 32.10 5.24
C ALA A 76 -4.38 31.95 4.07
N THR A 77 -4.87 32.14 2.83
CA THR A 77 -4.06 32.07 1.62
C THR A 77 -3.01 33.18 1.58
N GLN A 78 -3.41 34.43 1.84
CA GLN A 78 -2.50 35.57 1.90
C GLN A 78 -1.43 35.39 2.98
N GLN A 79 -1.82 34.99 4.20
CA GLN A 79 -0.90 34.77 5.31
C GLN A 79 0.08 33.62 5.04
N ALA A 80 -0.38 32.54 4.40
CA ALA A 80 0.49 31.44 4.00
C ALA A 80 1.56 31.90 2.99
N TYR A 81 1.15 32.69 1.99
CA TYR A 81 2.08 33.28 1.04
C TYR A 81 3.11 34.19 1.72
N GLU A 82 2.66 35.14 2.55
CA GLU A 82 3.53 36.10 3.25
C GLU A 82 4.52 35.41 4.20
N ARG A 83 4.06 34.37 4.91
CA ARG A 83 4.88 33.68 5.91
C ARG A 83 5.91 32.74 5.29
N PHE A 84 5.52 31.96 4.29
CA PHE A 84 6.32 30.86 3.78
C PHE A 84 7.03 31.17 2.46
N ALA A 85 6.62 32.23 1.75
CA ALA A 85 7.17 32.66 0.46
C ALA A 85 7.43 31.49 -0.53
N PRO A 86 6.42 30.64 -0.83
CA PRO A 86 6.62 29.46 -1.66
C PRO A 86 6.82 29.84 -3.14
N GLN A 87 7.38 28.92 -3.93
CA GLN A 87 7.55 29.09 -5.38
C GLN A 87 6.23 28.93 -6.14
N ALA A 88 5.30 28.13 -5.60
CA ALA A 88 3.93 27.97 -6.07
C ALA A 88 3.04 27.57 -4.89
N MET A 89 1.72 27.71 -5.06
CA MET A 89 0.72 27.23 -4.11
C MET A 89 -0.27 26.32 -4.79
N ILE A 90 -0.75 25.32 -4.06
CA ILE A 90 -1.98 24.61 -4.39
C ILE A 90 -3.08 25.02 -3.42
N VAL A 91 -4.33 25.06 -3.89
CA VAL A 91 -5.49 25.38 -3.07
C VAL A 91 -6.62 24.39 -3.33
N GLY A 92 -7.39 24.06 -2.31
CA GLY A 92 -8.48 23.08 -2.43
C GLY A 92 -9.36 23.06 -1.20
N ALA A 93 -10.34 22.15 -1.18
CA ALA A 93 -11.29 21.99 -0.09
C ALA A 93 -11.26 20.56 0.49
N SER A 94 -11.57 20.41 1.77
CA SER A 94 -11.86 19.10 2.38
C SER A 94 -13.32 18.70 2.12
N CYS A 95 -13.74 17.53 2.60
CA CYS A 95 -15.11 17.06 2.38
C CYS A 95 -16.17 18.05 2.90
N THR A 96 -15.97 18.63 4.09
CA THR A 96 -16.87 19.67 4.62
C THR A 96 -16.74 20.98 3.85
N GLY A 97 -15.52 21.34 3.41
CA GLY A 97 -15.28 22.53 2.59
C GLY A 97 -15.98 22.46 1.22
N GLU A 98 -16.13 21.26 0.66
CA GLU A 98 -16.85 21.01 -0.60
C GLU A 98 -18.36 21.30 -0.46
N LEU A 99 -18.94 21.11 0.74
CA LEU A 99 -20.37 21.32 0.99
C LEU A 99 -20.78 22.79 1.12
N ILE A 100 -19.86 23.65 1.61
CA ILE A 100 -20.14 25.08 1.80
C ILE A 100 -20.07 25.88 0.50
N GLN A 101 -19.57 25.26 -0.59
CA GLN A 101 -19.54 25.82 -1.95
C GLN A 101 -18.84 27.16 -2.08
N ASP A 102 -17.94 27.49 -1.16
CA ASP A 102 -16.92 28.50 -1.43
C ASP A 102 -16.09 28.02 -2.62
N ASP A 103 -15.66 28.95 -3.47
CA ASP A 103 -14.86 28.67 -4.67
C ASP A 103 -13.37 28.99 -4.42
N PRO A 104 -12.55 28.05 -3.89
CA PRO A 104 -11.12 28.25 -3.71
C PRO A 104 -10.40 28.78 -4.96
N ALA A 105 -10.83 28.38 -6.16
CA ALA A 105 -10.19 28.78 -7.40
C ALA A 105 -10.40 30.27 -7.68
N GLY A 106 -11.66 30.72 -7.73
CA GLY A 106 -12.00 32.13 -7.93
C GLY A 106 -11.49 33.02 -6.80
N LEU A 107 -11.55 32.54 -5.54
CA LEU A 107 -11.06 33.29 -4.39
C LEU A 107 -9.53 33.47 -4.42
N ALA A 108 -8.78 32.44 -4.78
CA ALA A 108 -7.33 32.53 -4.93
C ALA A 108 -6.92 33.40 -6.12
N GLN A 109 -7.64 33.32 -7.25
CA GLN A 109 -7.40 34.17 -8.42
C GLN A 109 -7.61 35.66 -8.08
N ALA A 110 -8.62 35.97 -7.28
CA ALA A 110 -8.91 37.35 -6.85
C ALA A 110 -7.80 37.98 -5.99
N LEU A 111 -6.94 37.18 -5.35
CA LEU A 111 -5.81 37.68 -4.56
C LEU A 111 -4.64 38.17 -5.42
N GLN A 112 -4.58 37.77 -6.70
CA GLN A 112 -3.51 38.17 -7.64
C GLN A 112 -2.09 38.00 -7.06
N LEU A 113 -1.84 36.88 -6.37
CA LEU A 113 -0.52 36.58 -5.82
C LEU A 113 0.53 36.49 -6.94
N PRO A 114 1.78 36.93 -6.71
CA PRO A 114 2.83 36.99 -7.73
C PRO A 114 3.49 35.63 -8.02
N ILE A 115 2.81 34.52 -7.65
CA ILE A 115 3.26 33.15 -7.85
C ILE A 115 2.11 32.32 -8.45
N PRO A 116 2.40 31.18 -9.12
CA PRO A 116 1.35 30.27 -9.57
C PRO A 116 0.53 29.75 -8.38
N VAL A 117 -0.79 29.90 -8.46
CA VAL A 117 -1.73 29.30 -7.51
C VAL A 117 -2.65 28.36 -8.29
N ILE A 118 -2.52 27.06 -8.00
CA ILE A 118 -3.19 25.99 -8.74
C ILE A 118 -4.35 25.48 -7.90
N ALA A 119 -5.57 25.65 -8.40
CA ALA A 119 -6.76 25.15 -7.75
C ALA A 119 -6.95 23.65 -8.03
N LEU A 120 -7.33 22.90 -7.00
CA LEU A 120 -7.57 21.47 -7.05
C LEU A 120 -9.06 21.18 -6.88
N GLU A 121 -9.63 20.48 -7.85
CA GLU A 121 -10.99 19.94 -7.78
C GLU A 121 -10.93 18.47 -7.35
N LEU A 122 -11.17 18.22 -6.07
CA LEU A 122 -11.00 16.90 -5.46
C LEU A 122 -12.33 16.41 -4.87
N PRO A 123 -13.16 15.66 -5.63
CA PRO A 123 -14.49 15.26 -5.19
C PRO A 123 -14.40 14.21 -4.08
N SER A 124 -14.50 14.66 -2.83
CA SER A 124 -14.23 13.86 -1.62
C SER A 124 -15.25 12.75 -1.37
N TYR A 125 -16.42 12.85 -2.00
CA TYR A 125 -17.50 11.87 -1.90
C TYR A 125 -17.45 10.80 -2.99
N GLN A 126 -16.55 10.91 -3.96
CA GLN A 126 -16.46 10.00 -5.11
C GLN A 126 -15.07 9.37 -5.29
N LYS A 127 -14.02 10.10 -4.89
CA LYS A 127 -12.62 9.73 -5.07
C LYS A 127 -11.93 9.57 -3.72
N LYS A 128 -10.74 8.97 -3.76
CA LYS A 128 -9.94 8.62 -2.59
C LYS A 128 -8.52 9.16 -2.72
N GLU A 129 -7.71 8.86 -1.71
CA GLU A 129 -6.35 9.34 -1.52
C GLU A 129 -5.44 9.18 -2.74
N ASN A 130 -5.31 7.99 -3.33
CA ASN A 130 -4.39 7.78 -4.45
C ASN A 130 -4.80 8.61 -5.68
N TRP A 131 -6.10 8.65 -5.98
CA TRP A 131 -6.62 9.51 -7.04
C TRP A 131 -6.31 10.99 -6.75
N GLY A 132 -6.49 11.44 -5.51
CA GLY A 132 -6.18 12.82 -5.11
C GLY A 132 -4.70 13.17 -5.27
N ALA A 133 -3.80 12.22 -4.97
CA ALA A 133 -2.37 12.38 -5.22
C ALA A 133 -2.06 12.45 -6.72
N ALA A 134 -2.61 11.53 -7.52
CA ALA A 134 -2.42 11.50 -8.97
C ALA A 134 -2.91 12.77 -9.65
N GLU A 135 -4.12 13.23 -9.28
CA GLU A 135 -4.72 14.46 -9.81
C GLU A 135 -3.88 15.68 -9.42
N THR A 136 -3.48 15.79 -8.15
CA THR A 136 -2.67 16.92 -7.67
C THR A 136 -1.33 16.98 -8.41
N PHE A 137 -0.65 15.84 -8.56
CA PHE A 137 0.62 15.80 -9.27
C PHE A 137 0.43 16.12 -10.77
N TYR A 138 -0.61 15.57 -11.40
CA TYR A 138 -0.96 15.92 -12.78
C TYR A 138 -1.22 17.41 -12.95
N GLN A 139 -1.99 18.05 -12.06
CA GLN A 139 -2.29 19.48 -12.16
C GLN A 139 -1.04 20.34 -11.99
N LEU A 140 -0.12 19.97 -11.09
CA LEU A 140 1.19 20.63 -10.96
C LEU A 140 1.99 20.53 -12.27
N VAL A 141 2.12 19.33 -12.83
CA VAL A 141 2.83 19.11 -14.09
C VAL A 141 2.17 19.89 -15.23
N ARG A 142 0.85 19.81 -15.35
CA ARG A 142 0.08 20.48 -16.40
C ARG A 142 0.26 22.00 -16.41
N HIS A 143 0.29 22.63 -15.24
CA HIS A 143 0.37 24.08 -15.10
C HIS A 143 1.80 24.61 -15.14
N LEU A 144 2.79 23.82 -14.71
CA LEU A 144 4.18 24.30 -14.56
C LEU A 144 5.08 23.89 -15.73
N VAL A 145 4.84 22.75 -16.37
CA VAL A 145 5.65 22.30 -17.51
C VAL A 145 5.32 23.15 -18.73
N LYS A 146 6.35 23.79 -19.29
CA LYS A 146 6.24 24.52 -20.55
C LYS A 146 5.95 23.53 -21.67
N ARG A 147 4.93 23.83 -22.47
CA ARG A 147 4.70 23.10 -23.72
C ARG A 147 5.87 23.41 -24.66
N GLU A 148 6.55 22.39 -25.16
CA GLU A 148 7.39 22.61 -26.33
C GLU A 148 6.45 23.03 -27.47
N GLU A 149 6.62 24.26 -27.97
CA GLU A 149 6.04 24.64 -29.25
C GLU A 149 6.58 23.64 -30.28
N HIS A 150 5.68 22.96 -30.98
CA HIS A 150 5.98 21.83 -31.88
C HIS A 150 7.01 22.14 -32.99
N GLY A 151 7.50 23.38 -33.11
CA GLY A 151 8.45 23.81 -34.14
C GLY A 151 9.86 23.25 -34.00
N SER A 152 10.38 23.02 -32.79
CA SER A 152 11.79 22.64 -32.61
C SER A 152 12.09 21.17 -32.93
N ARG A 153 11.14 20.25 -32.71
CA ARG A 153 11.27 18.84 -33.17
C ARG A 153 10.80 18.63 -34.61
N GLN A 154 9.86 19.43 -35.12
CA GLN A 154 9.51 19.41 -36.55
C GLN A 154 10.62 19.94 -37.44
N GLN A 155 11.43 20.90 -36.98
CA GLN A 155 12.62 21.32 -37.75
C GLN A 155 13.67 20.21 -37.85
N VAL A 156 13.85 19.40 -36.80
CA VAL A 156 14.71 18.20 -36.85
C VAL A 156 14.08 17.12 -37.73
N ALA A 157 12.76 16.94 -37.71
CA ALA A 157 12.07 15.98 -38.56
C ALA A 157 11.98 16.41 -40.05
N GLN A 158 11.89 17.71 -40.34
CA GLN A 158 11.91 18.25 -41.70
C GLN A 158 13.32 18.29 -42.29
N SER A 159 14.36 18.55 -41.48
CA SER A 159 15.75 18.41 -41.96
C SER A 159 16.15 16.95 -42.23
N LEU A 160 15.39 15.98 -41.70
CA LEU A 160 15.53 14.55 -42.01
C LEU A 160 14.72 14.11 -43.24
N GLN A 161 13.74 14.90 -43.69
CA GLN A 161 12.91 14.57 -44.87
C GLN A 161 13.50 15.09 -46.19
N GLU A 162 14.40 16.08 -46.17
CA GLU A 162 15.10 16.55 -47.37
C GLU A 162 16.32 15.70 -47.76
N SER A 163 16.64 14.66 -46.99
CA SER A 163 17.79 13.75 -47.22
C SER A 163 17.40 12.30 -47.53
N GLU A 164 16.16 12.02 -47.96
CA GLU A 164 15.70 10.67 -48.31
C GLU A 164 16.06 10.24 -49.75
N HIS A 165 17.33 10.34 -50.15
CA HIS A 165 17.85 9.67 -51.36
C HIS A 165 19.28 9.15 -51.15
N GLU A 166 19.53 8.42 -50.07
CA GLU A 166 20.67 7.50 -49.99
C GLU A 166 20.43 6.43 -48.92
N VAL A 167 20.47 5.17 -49.31
CA VAL A 167 20.42 4.01 -48.41
C VAL A 167 21.60 4.09 -47.45
N ARG A 168 21.36 4.44 -46.18
CA ARG A 168 22.38 4.42 -45.12
C ARG A 168 21.82 3.89 -43.81
N SER A 169 22.67 3.09 -43.16
CA SER A 169 22.68 2.72 -41.76
C SER A 169 22.04 3.78 -40.88
N VAL A 170 21.22 3.36 -39.90
CA VAL A 170 20.82 4.23 -38.79
C VAL A 170 22.07 4.49 -37.95
N ASP A 171 22.93 5.37 -38.44
CA ASP A 171 24.01 5.95 -37.67
C ASP A 171 23.34 6.88 -36.66
N HIS A 172 23.14 6.35 -35.44
CA HIS A 172 22.82 7.16 -34.27
C HIS A 172 23.84 8.30 -34.24
N GLU A 173 23.41 9.55 -34.47
CA GLU A 173 24.26 10.68 -34.13
C GLU A 173 24.74 10.46 -32.68
N PRO A 174 26.06 10.49 -32.43
CA PRO A 174 26.58 10.17 -31.11
C PRO A 174 25.96 11.14 -30.12
N ARG A 175 25.13 10.60 -29.22
CA ARG A 175 24.50 11.39 -28.16
C ARG A 175 25.63 12.11 -27.41
N THR A 176 25.58 13.44 -27.42
CA THR A 176 26.60 14.29 -26.78
C THR A 176 26.56 14.21 -25.26
N ARG A 177 25.49 13.65 -24.68
CA ARG A 177 25.32 13.37 -23.25
C ARG A 177 24.68 12.00 -23.01
N ARG A 178 24.86 11.47 -21.80
CA ARG A 178 24.13 10.27 -21.33
C ARG A 178 22.61 10.50 -21.42
N PRO A 179 21.82 9.47 -21.75
CA PRO A 179 20.36 9.54 -21.68
C PRO A 179 19.94 9.88 -20.25
N ARG A 180 18.90 10.71 -20.08
CA ARG A 180 18.37 11.08 -18.78
C ARG A 180 16.87 10.83 -18.69
N CYS A 181 16.41 10.40 -17.53
CA CYS A 181 15.00 10.14 -17.28
C CYS A 181 14.46 10.87 -16.05
N ASN A 182 13.14 11.05 -15.99
CA ASN A 182 12.47 11.42 -14.74
C ASN A 182 12.02 10.18 -13.99
N LEU A 183 12.03 10.20 -12.66
CA LEU A 183 11.35 9.21 -11.83
C LEU A 183 10.02 9.80 -11.35
N LEU A 184 8.90 9.22 -11.80
CA LEU A 184 7.55 9.75 -11.56
C LEU A 184 6.75 8.86 -10.61
N GLY A 185 6.05 9.48 -9.66
CA GLY A 185 5.12 8.82 -8.75
C GLY A 185 5.51 8.79 -7.26
N PRO A 186 6.79 8.76 -6.86
CA PRO A 186 7.13 8.74 -5.44
C PRO A 186 6.58 9.98 -4.69
N THR A 187 5.72 9.77 -3.69
CA THR A 187 5.17 10.78 -2.77
C THR A 187 5.69 10.63 -1.32
N ALA A 188 5.30 11.56 -0.45
CA ALA A 188 5.26 11.33 1.00
C ALA A 188 4.19 10.29 1.34
N LEU A 189 4.32 9.63 2.50
CA LEU A 189 3.50 8.48 2.92
C LEU A 189 3.35 7.35 1.89
N GLY A 190 4.26 7.23 0.94
CA GLY A 190 4.28 6.09 0.04
C GLY A 190 5.07 4.91 0.60
N PHE A 191 4.55 3.69 0.40
CA PHE A 191 5.20 2.48 0.91
C PHE A 191 6.59 2.32 0.29
N ARG A 192 7.62 2.42 1.14
CA ARG A 192 9.06 2.24 0.81
C ARG A 192 9.63 3.16 -0.29
N HIS A 193 8.89 4.19 -0.69
CA HIS A 193 9.28 5.11 -1.76
C HIS A 193 10.67 5.73 -1.57
N ARG A 194 11.07 6.04 -0.33
CA ARG A 194 12.40 6.57 0.00
C ARG A 194 13.52 5.65 -0.50
N ASP A 195 13.39 4.37 -0.23
CA ASP A 195 14.45 3.39 -0.52
C ASP A 195 14.34 2.87 -1.96
N ASP A 196 13.12 2.76 -2.50
CA ASP A 196 12.89 2.41 -3.91
C ASP A 196 13.49 3.45 -4.86
N VAL A 197 13.34 4.75 -4.56
CA VAL A 197 13.98 5.82 -5.34
C VAL A 197 15.50 5.67 -5.32
N ARG A 198 16.09 5.33 -4.16
CA ARG A 198 17.53 5.13 -4.03
C ARG A 198 18.00 3.91 -4.85
N GLU A 199 17.29 2.79 -4.77
CA GLU A 199 17.64 1.57 -5.50
C GLU A 199 17.55 1.78 -7.01
N ILE A 200 16.43 2.31 -7.49
CA ILE A 200 16.21 2.52 -8.93
C ILE A 200 17.15 3.58 -9.49
N SER A 201 17.43 4.66 -8.77
CA SER A 201 18.44 5.64 -9.20
C SER A 201 19.82 5.01 -9.35
N GLY A 202 20.20 4.10 -8.43
CA GLY A 202 21.45 3.35 -8.52
C GLY A 202 21.52 2.43 -9.73
N LEU A 203 20.45 1.65 -9.96
CA LEU A 203 20.37 0.73 -11.11
C LEU A 203 20.42 1.48 -12.45
N LEU A 204 19.71 2.60 -12.56
CA LEU A 204 19.71 3.43 -13.77
C LEU A 204 21.10 4.02 -14.05
N HIS A 205 21.77 4.52 -13.00
CA HIS A 205 23.15 5.00 -13.14
C HIS A 205 24.10 3.88 -13.58
N ASP A 206 23.96 2.67 -13.04
CA ASP A 206 24.79 1.51 -13.38
C ASP A 206 24.64 1.06 -14.84
N ILE A 207 23.49 1.34 -15.49
CA ILE A 207 23.27 1.03 -16.91
C ILE A 207 23.48 2.23 -17.84
N GLY A 208 24.03 3.34 -17.36
CA GLY A 208 24.35 4.47 -18.23
C GLY A 208 23.29 5.57 -18.31
N VAL A 209 22.22 5.53 -17.52
CA VAL A 209 21.12 6.51 -17.53
C VAL A 209 21.22 7.48 -16.35
N ASP A 210 21.16 8.78 -16.62
CA ASP A 210 21.16 9.82 -15.59
C ASP A 210 19.73 10.14 -15.11
N ILE A 211 19.58 10.59 -13.87
CA ILE A 211 18.29 11.06 -13.34
C ILE A 211 18.20 12.57 -13.55
N HIS A 212 17.21 13.03 -14.32
CA HIS A 212 16.91 14.44 -14.48
C HIS A 212 16.18 15.00 -13.25
N LEU A 213 15.08 14.36 -12.86
CA LEU A 213 14.30 14.75 -11.70
C LEU A 213 13.53 13.57 -11.11
N VAL A 214 13.44 13.51 -9.78
CA VAL A 214 12.49 12.67 -9.05
C VAL A 214 11.31 13.53 -8.63
N ALA A 215 10.09 13.14 -9.00
CA ALA A 215 8.90 13.93 -8.72
C ALA A 215 7.67 13.04 -8.38
N PRO A 216 6.82 13.45 -7.41
CA PRO A 216 6.93 14.70 -6.63
C PRO A 216 7.96 14.70 -5.49
N LEU A 217 8.43 13.54 -5.01
CA LEU A 217 9.36 13.46 -3.87
C LEU A 217 10.67 14.20 -4.10
N GLY A 218 10.90 15.25 -3.30
CA GLY A 218 12.13 16.05 -3.28
C GLY A 218 12.18 17.18 -4.31
N ALA A 219 11.25 17.22 -5.27
CA ALA A 219 11.16 18.27 -6.29
C ALA A 219 10.62 19.58 -5.74
N ASP A 220 11.00 20.70 -6.37
CA ASP A 220 10.35 22.00 -6.18
C ASP A 220 9.57 22.41 -7.45
N PRO A 221 8.67 23.39 -7.39
CA PRO A 221 7.89 23.84 -8.55
C PRO A 221 8.73 24.23 -9.78
N ARG A 222 9.93 24.81 -9.58
CA ARG A 222 10.85 25.13 -10.68
C ARG A 222 11.41 23.87 -11.33
N GLY A 223 11.76 22.86 -10.54
CA GLY A 223 12.15 21.53 -11.03
C GLY A 223 11.02 20.88 -11.82
N ILE A 224 9.77 20.93 -11.32
CA ILE A 224 8.62 20.40 -12.07
C ILE A 224 8.54 21.03 -13.47
N ALA A 225 8.80 22.33 -13.60
CA ALA A 225 8.77 23.02 -14.89
C ALA A 225 9.80 22.49 -15.91
N THR A 226 10.86 21.81 -15.47
CA THR A 226 11.90 21.23 -16.34
C THR A 226 11.65 19.76 -16.68
N LEU A 227 10.57 19.12 -16.21
CA LEU A 227 10.28 17.71 -16.49
C LEU A 227 10.29 17.38 -18.00
N GLY A 228 9.86 18.32 -18.84
CA GLY A 228 9.86 18.17 -20.31
C GLY A 228 11.25 18.03 -20.95
N GLU A 229 12.33 18.31 -20.21
CA GLU A 229 13.70 18.25 -20.72
C GLU A 229 14.31 16.83 -20.71
N ALA A 230 13.72 15.87 -19.99
CA ALA A 230 14.19 14.50 -19.95
C ALA A 230 13.94 13.75 -21.28
N ASP A 231 14.68 12.67 -21.52
CA ASP A 231 14.54 11.87 -22.75
C ASP A 231 13.32 10.93 -22.67
N PHE A 232 13.02 10.41 -21.48
CA PHE A 232 11.86 9.56 -21.18
C PHE A 232 11.52 9.60 -19.68
N ASN A 233 10.46 8.91 -19.28
CA ASN A 233 10.02 8.84 -17.88
C ASN A 233 10.03 7.39 -17.36
N VAL A 234 10.51 7.19 -16.16
CA VAL A 234 10.31 5.96 -15.38
C VAL A 234 9.10 6.17 -14.48
N LEU A 235 8.02 5.44 -14.75
CA LEU A 235 6.82 5.47 -13.92
C LEU A 235 6.97 4.44 -12.80
N MET A 236 7.34 4.91 -11.60
CA MET A 236 7.56 4.02 -10.45
C MET A 236 6.25 3.52 -9.85
N TYR A 237 5.28 4.42 -9.69
CA TYR A 237 3.99 4.12 -9.06
C TYR A 237 2.83 4.64 -9.92
N PRO A 238 2.16 3.76 -10.68
CA PRO A 238 1.01 4.11 -11.51
C PRO A 238 -0.11 4.84 -10.75
N GLU A 239 -0.39 4.43 -9.51
CA GLU A 239 -1.46 4.99 -8.67
C GLU A 239 -1.32 6.50 -8.43
N THR A 240 -0.11 7.04 -8.49
CA THR A 240 0.20 8.45 -8.19
C THR A 240 0.88 9.19 -9.34
N GLY A 241 1.45 8.49 -10.32
CA GLY A 241 2.25 9.07 -11.39
C GLY A 241 1.67 8.95 -12.80
N LEU A 242 0.71 8.05 -13.04
CA LEU A 242 0.29 7.69 -14.41
C LEU A 242 -0.28 8.87 -15.20
N GLN A 243 -1.11 9.70 -14.57
CA GLN A 243 -1.72 10.85 -15.24
C GLN A 243 -0.68 11.89 -15.68
N ALA A 244 0.31 12.18 -14.83
CA ALA A 244 1.42 13.05 -15.16
C ALA A 244 2.30 12.47 -16.28
N ALA A 245 2.59 11.17 -16.24
CA ALA A 245 3.34 10.49 -17.29
C ALA A 245 2.62 10.54 -18.65
N GLN A 246 1.30 10.31 -18.67
CA GLN A 246 0.47 10.43 -19.88
C GLN A 246 0.45 11.87 -20.42
N TYR A 247 0.41 12.87 -19.54
CA TYR A 247 0.50 14.27 -19.95
C TYR A 247 1.84 14.57 -20.62
N LEU A 248 2.96 14.17 -20.01
CA LEU A 248 4.31 14.35 -20.57
C LEU A 248 4.50 13.58 -21.87
N GLN A 249 3.93 12.39 -22.00
CA GLN A 249 3.93 11.65 -23.26
C GLN A 249 3.22 12.44 -24.37
N LYS A 250 2.02 12.96 -24.09
CA LYS A 250 1.21 13.69 -25.07
C LYS A 250 1.80 15.05 -25.44
N HIS A 251 2.36 15.77 -24.47
CA HIS A 251 2.74 17.18 -24.63
C HIS A 251 4.25 17.42 -24.76
N CYS A 252 5.09 16.48 -24.33
CA CYS A 252 6.55 16.55 -24.42
C CYS A 252 7.15 15.40 -25.26
N GLY A 253 6.31 14.48 -25.78
CA GLY A 253 6.75 13.33 -26.57
C GLY A 253 7.60 12.32 -25.79
N GLN A 254 7.52 12.34 -24.45
CA GLN A 254 8.33 11.47 -23.60
C GLN A 254 7.62 10.14 -23.37
N ALA A 255 8.17 9.05 -23.89
CA ALA A 255 7.70 7.71 -23.56
C ALA A 255 7.91 7.41 -22.06
N PHE A 256 7.20 6.40 -21.54
CA PHE A 256 7.36 5.99 -20.16
C PHE A 256 7.24 4.49 -19.94
N THR A 257 7.99 3.99 -18.96
CA THR A 257 8.04 2.57 -18.61
C THR A 257 6.69 2.03 -18.15
N LYS A 258 6.42 0.76 -18.44
CA LYS A 258 5.24 0.02 -18.01
C LYS A 258 5.58 -1.09 -17.02
N GLU A 259 6.80 -1.59 -17.07
CA GLU A 259 7.28 -2.62 -16.14
C GLU A 259 7.59 -2.00 -14.78
N ILE A 260 7.10 -2.68 -13.74
CA ILE A 260 7.35 -2.31 -12.34
C ILE A 260 8.52 -3.17 -11.84
N PRO A 261 9.64 -2.57 -11.40
CA PRO A 261 10.85 -3.29 -11.02
C PRO A 261 10.78 -3.89 -9.62
N ILE A 262 9.73 -4.65 -9.30
CA ILE A 262 9.60 -5.40 -8.05
C ILE A 262 9.80 -6.89 -8.36
N GLY A 263 10.70 -7.54 -7.62
CA GLY A 263 11.18 -8.89 -7.92
C GLY A 263 12.34 -8.91 -8.92
N ILE A 264 13.01 -10.05 -9.06
CA ILE A 264 14.16 -10.20 -9.94
C ILE A 264 13.72 -10.09 -11.40
N LYS A 265 12.68 -10.85 -11.79
CA LYS A 265 12.17 -10.87 -13.17
C LYS A 265 11.54 -9.55 -13.55
N GLY A 266 10.84 -8.90 -12.61
CA GLY A 266 10.32 -7.54 -12.78
C GLY A 266 11.42 -6.53 -13.04
N THR A 267 12.50 -6.58 -12.25
CA THR A 267 13.66 -5.70 -12.42
C THR A 267 14.36 -5.93 -13.76
N LEU A 268 14.54 -7.17 -14.20
CA LEU A 268 15.18 -7.48 -15.49
C LEU A 268 14.37 -6.91 -16.67
N ARG A 269 13.05 -7.16 -16.73
CA ARG A 269 12.18 -6.62 -17.79
C ARG A 269 12.17 -5.09 -17.79
N PHE A 270 12.19 -4.48 -16.60
CA PHE A 270 12.30 -3.04 -16.46
C PHE A 270 13.62 -2.50 -17.03
N LEU A 271 14.76 -3.13 -16.74
CA LEU A 271 16.06 -2.69 -17.27
C LEU A 271 16.11 -2.81 -18.80
N GLU A 272 15.55 -3.89 -19.37
CA GLU A 272 15.39 -4.06 -20.82
C GLU A 272 14.52 -2.96 -21.43
N GLU A 273 13.37 -2.65 -20.83
CA GLU A 273 12.48 -1.57 -21.28
C GLU A 273 13.17 -0.20 -21.22
N VAL A 274 13.88 0.09 -20.12
CA VAL A 274 14.65 1.33 -19.96
C VAL A 274 15.73 1.44 -21.02
N ALA A 275 16.50 0.38 -21.27
CA ALA A 275 17.55 0.39 -22.27
C ALA A 275 17.00 0.64 -23.68
N ALA A 276 15.84 0.05 -24.00
CA ALA A 276 15.14 0.31 -25.25
C ALA A 276 14.73 1.79 -25.37
N LEU A 277 14.14 2.39 -24.32
CA LEU A 277 13.79 3.81 -24.30
C LEU A 277 15.02 4.74 -24.35
N ALA A 278 16.13 4.31 -23.75
CA ALA A 278 17.37 5.04 -23.70
C ALA A 278 18.25 4.82 -24.95
N GLY A 279 17.88 3.95 -25.89
CA GLY A 279 18.72 3.61 -27.05
C GLY A 279 20.07 3.03 -26.66
N LEU A 280 20.12 2.28 -25.56
CA LEU A 280 21.32 1.65 -25.02
C LEU A 280 21.32 0.15 -25.32
N ALA A 281 22.48 -0.40 -25.68
CA ALA A 281 22.68 -1.83 -25.72
C ALA A 281 23.10 -2.32 -24.33
N LEU A 282 22.31 -3.22 -23.73
CA LEU A 282 22.69 -3.87 -22.48
C LEU A 282 23.66 -5.02 -22.78
N ASP A 283 24.83 -4.98 -22.18
CA ASP A 283 25.74 -6.12 -22.15
C ASP A 283 25.16 -7.21 -21.22
N PRO A 284 24.89 -8.43 -21.73
CA PRO A 284 24.36 -9.52 -20.91
C PRO A 284 25.23 -9.83 -19.68
N SER A 285 26.56 -9.73 -19.80
CA SER A 285 27.47 -10.02 -18.69
C SER A 285 27.36 -8.98 -17.57
N HIS A 286 27.12 -7.72 -17.93
CA HIS A 286 26.85 -6.65 -16.97
C HIS A 286 25.50 -6.86 -16.27
N LEU A 287 24.47 -7.26 -17.02
CA LEU A 287 23.14 -7.55 -16.47
C LEU A 287 23.18 -8.75 -15.49
N GLU A 288 23.93 -9.80 -15.83
CA GLU A 288 24.18 -10.93 -14.93
C GLU A 288 24.90 -10.50 -13.65
N ALA A 289 25.91 -9.63 -13.75
CA ALA A 289 26.63 -9.09 -12.59
C ALA A 289 25.72 -8.25 -11.69
N LEU A 290 24.80 -7.47 -12.26
CA LEU A 290 23.78 -6.74 -11.50
C LEU A 290 22.78 -7.69 -10.84
N ALA A 291 22.28 -8.68 -11.58
CA ALA A 291 21.33 -9.67 -11.08
C ALA A 291 21.92 -10.54 -9.95
N ALA A 292 23.24 -10.75 -9.94
CA ALA A 292 23.93 -11.44 -8.85
C ALA A 292 23.82 -10.74 -7.49
N ARG A 293 23.41 -9.46 -7.44
CA ARG A 293 23.09 -8.75 -6.19
C ARG A 293 21.83 -9.31 -5.50
N ALA A 294 20.95 -9.98 -6.25
CA ALA A 294 19.76 -10.66 -5.72
C ALA A 294 20.12 -12.05 -5.16
N ARG A 295 20.54 -12.08 -3.89
CA ARG A 295 20.77 -13.32 -3.12
C ARG A 295 19.51 -14.16 -2.99
N SER A 296 18.34 -13.52 -3.00
CA SER A 296 17.02 -14.15 -3.05
C SER A 296 16.91 -15.25 -4.12
N ALA A 297 17.57 -15.09 -5.28
CA ALA A 297 17.58 -16.10 -6.34
C ALA A 297 18.20 -17.43 -5.88
N TRP A 298 19.30 -17.35 -5.13
CA TRP A 298 19.95 -18.52 -4.55
C TRP A 298 19.15 -19.05 -3.36
N TYR A 299 18.65 -18.16 -2.50
CA TYR A 299 17.85 -18.55 -1.34
C TYR A 299 16.59 -19.33 -1.74
N ALA A 300 15.85 -18.87 -2.74
CA ALA A 300 14.65 -19.56 -3.22
C ALA A 300 14.96 -20.95 -3.85
N ARG A 301 16.16 -21.15 -4.39
CA ARG A 301 16.62 -22.44 -4.96
C ARG A 301 17.31 -23.34 -3.95
N SER A 302 17.64 -22.85 -2.75
CA SER A 302 18.33 -23.64 -1.75
C SER A 302 17.41 -24.75 -1.23
N VAL A 303 18.03 -25.83 -0.73
CA VAL A 303 17.27 -26.97 -0.17
C VAL A 303 16.38 -26.57 1.01
N ASP A 304 16.76 -25.51 1.74
CA ASP A 304 16.00 -24.97 2.85
C ASP A 304 14.67 -24.33 2.39
N SER A 305 14.55 -23.95 1.12
CA SER A 305 13.34 -23.36 0.54
C SER A 305 12.39 -24.40 -0.07
N ASN A 306 12.75 -25.68 -0.12
CA ASN A 306 11.90 -26.72 -0.73
C ASN A 306 10.52 -26.82 -0.06
N TYR A 307 10.42 -26.55 1.24
CA TYR A 307 9.14 -26.57 1.98
C TYR A 307 8.20 -25.41 1.61
N LEU A 308 8.69 -24.37 0.94
CA LEU A 308 7.88 -23.24 0.49
C LEU A 308 7.03 -23.60 -0.73
N HIS A 309 7.45 -24.60 -1.51
CA HIS A 309 6.79 -24.93 -2.76
C HIS A 309 5.35 -25.39 -2.53
N GLY A 310 4.40 -24.74 -3.21
CA GLY A 310 2.97 -25.04 -3.10
C GLY A 310 2.31 -24.54 -1.80
N LYS A 311 3.03 -23.83 -0.92
CA LYS A 311 2.40 -23.16 0.22
C LYS A 311 1.42 -22.11 -0.28
N ARG A 312 0.23 -22.13 0.30
CA ARG A 312 -0.91 -21.34 -0.20
C ARG A 312 -0.81 -19.89 0.30
N VAL A 313 -0.84 -18.93 -0.62
CA VAL A 313 -0.74 -17.50 -0.29
C VAL A 313 -1.96 -16.72 -0.77
N PHE A 314 -2.47 -15.83 0.08
CA PHE A 314 -3.46 -14.83 -0.28
C PHE A 314 -2.80 -13.46 -0.36
N ILE A 315 -3.04 -12.71 -1.44
CA ILE A 315 -2.35 -11.44 -1.74
C ILE A 315 -3.38 -10.32 -1.88
N PHE A 316 -3.16 -9.21 -1.17
CA PHE A 316 -4.03 -8.04 -1.20
C PHE A 316 -3.26 -6.72 -1.00
N GLY A 317 -3.69 -5.64 -1.66
CA GLY A 317 -3.06 -4.31 -1.53
C GLY A 317 -3.48 -3.33 -2.62
N ASP A 318 -2.72 -2.26 -2.82
CA ASP A 318 -2.77 -1.53 -4.10
C ASP A 318 -2.41 -2.45 -5.27
N ALA A 319 -2.78 -2.02 -6.48
CA ALA A 319 -2.67 -2.89 -7.64
C ALA A 319 -1.21 -3.17 -8.01
N THR A 320 -0.36 -2.16 -7.93
CA THR A 320 1.08 -2.26 -8.23
C THR A 320 1.76 -3.32 -7.38
N HIS A 321 1.62 -3.25 -6.05
CA HIS A 321 2.29 -4.23 -5.18
C HIS A 321 1.62 -5.59 -5.24
N ALA A 322 0.28 -5.68 -5.34
CA ALA A 322 -0.41 -6.97 -5.43
C ALA A 322 -0.04 -7.74 -6.71
N LEU A 323 -0.01 -7.06 -7.86
CA LEU A 323 0.39 -7.68 -9.14
C LEU A 323 1.84 -8.14 -9.12
N ALA A 324 2.75 -7.30 -8.61
CA ALA A 324 4.16 -7.67 -8.49
C ALA A 324 4.34 -8.82 -7.50
N ALA A 325 3.66 -8.77 -6.36
CA ALA A 325 3.77 -9.80 -5.34
C ALA A 325 3.29 -11.16 -5.84
N ALA A 326 2.19 -11.20 -6.61
CA ALA A 326 1.71 -12.43 -7.22
C ALA A 326 2.72 -13.06 -8.20
N ARG A 327 3.40 -12.23 -9.01
CA ARG A 327 4.46 -12.71 -9.91
C ARG A 327 5.66 -13.25 -9.14
N VAL A 328 6.14 -12.54 -8.12
CA VAL A 328 7.28 -13.00 -7.31
C VAL A 328 6.93 -14.27 -6.54
N ALA A 329 5.76 -14.30 -5.89
CA ALA A 329 5.29 -15.46 -5.13
C ALA A 329 5.23 -16.72 -6.00
N SER A 330 4.60 -16.64 -7.16
CA SER A 330 4.41 -17.79 -8.06
C SER A 330 5.66 -18.15 -8.87
N GLU A 331 6.36 -17.16 -9.44
CA GLU A 331 7.40 -17.39 -10.43
C GLU A 331 8.84 -17.39 -9.87
N GLU A 332 9.08 -16.84 -8.68
CA GLU A 332 10.41 -16.71 -8.09
C GLU A 332 10.56 -17.52 -6.79
N ILE A 333 9.51 -17.61 -5.97
CA ILE A 333 9.53 -18.35 -4.69
C ILE A 333 8.87 -19.73 -4.81
N GLY A 334 7.82 -19.86 -5.63
CA GLY A 334 7.08 -21.11 -5.82
C GLY A 334 5.90 -21.32 -4.88
N LEU A 335 5.33 -20.23 -4.36
CA LEU A 335 4.08 -20.24 -3.58
C LEU A 335 2.87 -20.43 -4.50
N ASP A 336 1.82 -21.07 -3.99
CA ASP A 336 0.53 -21.25 -4.67
C ASP A 336 -0.40 -20.06 -4.36
N VAL A 337 -0.60 -19.17 -5.33
CA VAL A 337 -1.44 -17.98 -5.15
C VAL A 337 -2.91 -18.39 -5.24
N VAL A 338 -3.59 -18.48 -4.09
CA VAL A 338 -4.99 -18.93 -4.03
C VAL A 338 -6.01 -17.80 -4.05
N GLY A 339 -5.57 -16.58 -3.75
CA GLY A 339 -6.38 -15.38 -3.89
C GLY A 339 -5.52 -14.17 -4.19
N LEU A 340 -6.00 -13.32 -5.09
CA LEU A 340 -5.35 -12.07 -5.49
C LEU A 340 -6.38 -10.97 -5.54
N GLY A 341 -6.17 -9.90 -4.78
CA GLY A 341 -7.10 -8.79 -4.75
C GLY A 341 -6.47 -7.42 -4.62
N THR A 342 -7.31 -6.40 -4.84
CA THR A 342 -6.94 -5.01 -4.65
C THR A 342 -8.12 -4.15 -4.20
N TYR A 343 -7.82 -3.08 -3.47
CA TYR A 343 -8.76 -1.99 -3.22
C TYR A 343 -8.75 -0.92 -4.33
N SER A 344 -7.76 -0.95 -5.23
CA SER A 344 -7.59 0.02 -6.33
C SER A 344 -8.45 -0.38 -7.54
N ARG A 345 -9.70 0.10 -7.57
CA ARG A 345 -10.72 -0.33 -8.55
C ARG A 345 -10.33 -0.03 -10.00
N GLU A 346 -9.50 0.98 -10.24
CA GLU A 346 -9.06 1.39 -11.58
C GLU A 346 -8.23 0.31 -12.29
N TRP A 347 -7.61 -0.61 -11.53
CA TRP A 347 -6.77 -1.71 -12.06
C TRP A 347 -7.43 -3.09 -11.88
N ALA A 348 -8.76 -3.12 -11.76
CA ALA A 348 -9.52 -4.35 -11.60
C ALA A 348 -9.30 -5.35 -12.74
N ARG A 349 -9.05 -4.87 -13.96
CA ARG A 349 -8.89 -5.71 -15.15
C ARG A 349 -7.58 -6.50 -15.09
N GLU A 350 -6.49 -5.83 -14.71
CA GLU A 350 -5.15 -6.38 -14.60
C GLU A 350 -5.11 -7.46 -13.52
N ILE A 351 -5.72 -7.17 -12.37
CA ILE A 351 -5.83 -8.12 -11.25
C ILE A 351 -6.60 -9.36 -11.64
N ARG A 352 -7.78 -9.20 -12.27
CA ARG A 352 -8.58 -10.35 -12.74
C ARG A 352 -7.82 -11.18 -13.77
N SER A 353 -7.14 -10.53 -14.71
CA SER A 353 -6.38 -11.24 -15.75
C SER A 353 -5.22 -12.05 -15.18
N LEU A 354 -4.48 -11.51 -14.20
CA LEU A 354 -3.41 -12.27 -13.55
C LEU A 354 -3.96 -13.38 -12.65
N ALA A 355 -5.02 -13.11 -11.90
CA ALA A 355 -5.67 -14.11 -11.05
C ALA A 355 -6.17 -15.30 -11.88
N GLU A 356 -6.80 -15.05 -13.03
CA GLU A 356 -7.25 -16.11 -13.95
C GLU A 356 -6.08 -16.96 -14.46
N LYS A 357 -4.97 -16.34 -14.87
CA LYS A 357 -3.75 -17.06 -15.30
C LYS A 357 -3.16 -17.94 -14.21
N LEU A 358 -3.30 -17.53 -12.95
CA LEU A 358 -2.82 -18.26 -11.77
C LEU A 358 -3.84 -19.26 -11.23
N GLY A 359 -5.07 -19.30 -11.74
CA GLY A 359 -6.16 -20.09 -11.16
C GLY A 359 -6.61 -19.59 -9.78
N ALA A 360 -6.32 -18.33 -9.44
CA ALA A 360 -6.60 -17.71 -8.14
C ALA A 360 -7.98 -17.03 -8.12
N LYS A 361 -8.59 -16.91 -6.93
CA LYS A 361 -9.80 -16.08 -6.74
C LYS A 361 -9.43 -14.59 -6.83
N ALA A 362 -9.97 -13.88 -7.82
CA ALA A 362 -9.85 -12.43 -7.92
C ALA A 362 -10.78 -11.71 -6.93
N LEU A 363 -10.29 -10.71 -6.20
CA LEU A 363 -11.11 -9.90 -5.28
C LEU A 363 -10.88 -8.39 -5.48
N ILE A 364 -11.91 -7.67 -5.94
CA ILE A 364 -11.86 -6.21 -6.08
C ILE A 364 -12.80 -5.60 -5.05
N SER A 365 -12.27 -5.15 -3.91
CA SER A 365 -13.09 -4.62 -2.83
C SER A 365 -12.36 -3.58 -2.01
N ASP A 366 -13.11 -2.59 -1.51
CA ASP A 366 -12.65 -1.66 -0.50
C ASP A 366 -13.32 -1.91 0.86
N ASP A 367 -14.02 -3.04 0.99
CA ASP A 367 -14.62 -3.52 2.24
C ASP A 367 -13.75 -4.62 2.86
N TYR A 368 -13.18 -4.34 4.02
CA TYR A 368 -12.30 -5.29 4.70
C TYR A 368 -13.03 -6.57 5.13
N LEU A 369 -14.35 -6.53 5.32
CA LEU A 369 -15.13 -7.71 5.70
C LEU A 369 -15.23 -8.72 4.55
N GLU A 370 -15.30 -8.23 3.30
CA GLU A 370 -15.25 -9.11 2.12
C GLU A 370 -13.86 -9.73 1.96
N VAL A 371 -12.80 -8.98 2.28
CA VAL A 371 -11.42 -9.49 2.28
C VAL A 371 -11.22 -10.54 3.37
N GLU A 372 -11.70 -10.27 4.58
CA GLU A 372 -11.71 -11.20 5.70
C GLU A 372 -12.44 -12.50 5.36
N GLN A 373 -13.65 -12.40 4.82
CA GLN A 373 -14.42 -13.56 4.37
C GLN A 373 -13.67 -14.35 3.29
N ALA A 374 -13.04 -13.68 2.32
CA ALA A 374 -12.25 -14.38 1.30
C ALA A 374 -11.05 -15.13 1.89
N ILE A 375 -10.36 -14.57 2.88
CA ILE A 375 -9.25 -15.23 3.59
C ILE A 375 -9.76 -16.46 4.36
N GLU A 376 -10.88 -16.33 5.08
CA GLU A 376 -11.52 -17.45 5.79
C GLU A 376 -12.00 -18.55 4.82
N GLU A 377 -12.52 -18.14 3.66
CA GLU A 377 -12.96 -19.03 2.60
C GLU A 377 -11.80 -19.86 2.04
N LEU A 378 -10.70 -19.20 1.69
CA LEU A 378 -9.58 -19.80 0.97
C LEU A 378 -8.62 -20.58 1.87
N GLN A 379 -8.55 -20.27 3.18
CA GLN A 379 -7.64 -20.89 4.15
C GLN A 379 -6.17 -20.90 3.64
N PRO A 380 -5.56 -19.72 3.43
CA PRO A 380 -4.15 -19.62 3.04
C PRO A 380 -3.23 -19.95 4.23
N GLU A 381 -1.99 -20.33 3.92
CA GLU A 381 -0.91 -20.52 4.90
C GLU A 381 -0.11 -19.23 5.13
N LEU A 382 -0.21 -18.26 4.21
CA LEU A 382 0.42 -16.95 4.29
C LEU A 382 -0.52 -15.86 3.73
N VAL A 383 -0.57 -14.71 4.40
CA VAL A 383 -1.24 -13.52 3.90
C VAL A 383 -0.20 -12.43 3.60
N LEU A 384 -0.11 -12.01 2.34
CA LEU A 384 0.68 -10.85 1.92
C LEU A 384 -0.27 -9.68 1.68
N GLY A 385 -0.31 -8.73 2.60
CA GLY A 385 -1.41 -7.77 2.68
C GLY A 385 -1.03 -6.35 3.06
N THR A 386 -2.02 -5.59 3.49
CA THR A 386 -1.87 -4.28 4.13
C THR A 386 -1.83 -4.43 5.66
N GLN A 387 -1.80 -3.31 6.39
CA GLN A 387 -1.95 -3.34 7.84
C GLN A 387 -3.30 -3.96 8.29
N MET A 388 -4.36 -3.83 7.48
CA MET A 388 -5.66 -4.44 7.81
C MET A 388 -5.59 -5.96 7.75
N GLU A 389 -4.96 -6.51 6.73
CA GLU A 389 -4.77 -7.95 6.61
C GLU A 389 -3.89 -8.50 7.73
N ARG A 390 -2.94 -7.72 8.27
CA ARG A 390 -2.21 -8.10 9.49
C ARG A 390 -3.15 -8.26 10.69
N HIS A 391 -4.17 -7.41 10.84
CA HIS A 391 -5.19 -7.57 11.89
C HIS A 391 -6.07 -8.80 11.67
N ILE A 392 -6.53 -9.02 10.43
CA ILE A 392 -7.32 -10.20 10.06
C ILE A 392 -6.53 -11.49 10.32
N ALA A 393 -5.29 -11.56 9.82
CA ALA A 393 -4.42 -12.71 9.94
C ALA A 393 -4.08 -13.02 11.40
N LYS A 394 -3.87 -11.99 12.25
CA LYS A 394 -3.69 -12.18 13.69
C LYS A 394 -4.89 -12.87 14.35
N ARG A 395 -6.12 -12.46 13.99
CA ARG A 395 -7.35 -13.06 14.52
C ARG A 395 -7.52 -14.50 14.04
N LEU A 396 -7.20 -14.77 12.78
CA LEU A 396 -7.27 -16.09 12.16
C LEU A 396 -6.05 -16.98 12.45
N ARG A 397 -5.03 -16.45 13.15
CA ARG A 397 -3.75 -17.10 13.44
C ARG A 397 -3.02 -17.58 12.18
N ILE A 398 -3.02 -16.75 11.13
CA ILE A 398 -2.32 -17.00 9.87
C ILE A 398 -1.06 -16.12 9.84
N PRO A 399 0.11 -16.65 9.43
CA PRO A 399 1.29 -15.85 9.11
C PRO A 399 0.99 -14.71 8.14
N CYS A 400 1.56 -13.53 8.39
CA CYS A 400 1.30 -12.36 7.56
C CYS A 400 2.50 -11.42 7.42
N ALA A 401 2.70 -10.90 6.21
CA ALA A 401 3.63 -9.84 5.90
C ALA A 401 2.93 -8.68 5.18
N VAL A 402 3.38 -7.45 5.47
CA VAL A 402 2.85 -6.25 4.82
C VAL A 402 3.62 -5.98 3.54
N ILE A 403 2.90 -5.81 2.42
CA ILE A 403 3.44 -5.58 1.08
C ILE A 403 2.97 -4.27 0.45
N SER A 404 1.98 -3.60 1.04
CA SER A 404 1.33 -2.43 0.44
C SER A 404 0.74 -1.52 1.51
N ALA A 405 0.53 -0.25 1.14
CA ALA A 405 -0.26 0.70 1.93
C ALA A 405 -1.73 0.22 2.04
N PRO A 406 -2.51 0.68 3.03
CA PRO A 406 -2.11 1.50 4.18
C PRO A 406 -1.24 0.72 5.16
N VAL A 407 -0.28 1.43 5.77
CA VAL A 407 0.68 0.88 6.74
C VAL A 407 0.78 1.73 7.99
N HIS A 408 1.45 1.22 9.02
CA HIS A 408 1.78 1.98 10.23
C HIS A 408 3.30 2.22 10.33
N VAL A 409 3.72 2.93 11.39
CA VAL A 409 5.10 3.38 11.64
C VAL A 409 6.19 2.29 11.51
N GLN A 410 5.86 1.02 11.74
CA GLN A 410 6.82 -0.09 11.63
C GLN A 410 7.32 -0.28 10.19
N ASP A 411 6.47 0.05 9.22
CA ASP A 411 6.74 -0.09 7.80
C ASP A 411 7.40 1.16 7.18
N TYR A 412 7.78 2.13 8.03
CA TYR A 412 8.71 3.23 7.75
C TYR A 412 10.01 3.05 8.54
N PRO A 413 10.83 2.03 8.20
CA PRO A 413 11.99 1.70 9.00
C PRO A 413 13.15 2.69 8.80
N ALA A 414 14.03 2.74 9.79
CA ALA A 414 15.28 3.49 9.70
C ALA A 414 16.30 2.83 8.74
N ARG A 415 16.29 1.48 8.65
CA ARG A 415 17.18 0.73 7.76
C ARG A 415 16.79 0.90 6.29
N TYR A 416 17.73 0.59 5.40
CA TYR A 416 17.46 0.45 3.97
C TYR A 416 16.54 -0.75 3.73
N SER A 417 15.42 -0.54 3.05
CA SER A 417 14.32 -1.49 2.93
C SER A 417 13.49 -1.35 1.64
N PRO A 418 14.14 -1.29 0.45
CA PRO A 418 13.42 -1.19 -0.81
C PRO A 418 12.51 -2.42 -1.05
N GLN A 419 11.52 -2.28 -1.91
CA GLN A 419 10.78 -3.37 -2.55
C GLN A 419 11.17 -3.50 -4.02
N MET A 420 11.59 -2.40 -4.63
CA MET A 420 12.09 -2.38 -6.00
C MET A 420 13.55 -2.84 -6.09
N GLY A 421 13.95 -3.27 -7.29
CA GLY A 421 15.32 -3.64 -7.63
C GLY A 421 15.80 -4.95 -7.00
N PHE A 422 17.10 -5.21 -7.17
CA PHE A 422 17.71 -6.47 -6.75
C PHE A 422 17.84 -6.56 -5.23
N GLU A 423 18.16 -5.47 -4.52
CA GLU A 423 18.10 -5.48 -3.06
C GLU A 423 16.65 -5.58 -2.56
N GLY A 424 15.70 -4.98 -3.26
CA GLY A 424 14.27 -5.16 -2.95
C GLY A 424 13.87 -6.63 -2.94
N SER A 425 14.34 -7.41 -3.93
CA SER A 425 14.10 -8.86 -3.95
C SER A 425 14.64 -9.61 -2.71
N ASN A 426 15.78 -9.17 -2.15
CA ASN A 426 16.34 -9.73 -0.92
C ASN A 426 15.44 -9.41 0.29
N VAL A 427 15.01 -8.15 0.38
CA VAL A 427 14.10 -7.68 1.44
C VAL A 427 12.75 -8.40 1.35
N LEU A 428 12.21 -8.61 0.16
CA LEU A 428 10.96 -9.37 -0.06
C LEU A 428 11.08 -10.79 0.46
N PHE A 429 12.15 -11.51 0.07
CA PHE A 429 12.37 -12.89 0.50
C PHE A 429 12.42 -12.99 2.03
N ASP A 430 13.26 -12.19 2.69
CA ASP A 430 13.36 -12.21 4.14
C ASP A 430 12.02 -11.85 4.81
N THR A 431 11.32 -10.83 4.30
CA THR A 431 10.08 -10.33 4.90
C THR A 431 8.91 -11.31 4.76
N TRP A 432 8.81 -12.02 3.64
CA TRP A 432 7.68 -12.90 3.36
C TRP A 432 7.84 -14.29 3.98
N ILE A 433 9.08 -14.76 4.10
CA ILE A 433 9.37 -16.08 4.65
C ILE A 433 9.47 -16.04 6.19
N HIS A 434 9.93 -14.92 6.75
CA HIS A 434 10.08 -14.79 8.21
C HIS A 434 8.82 -15.09 9.05
N PRO A 435 7.59 -14.77 8.63
CA PRO A 435 6.39 -15.14 9.40
C PRO A 435 6.05 -16.63 9.39
N LEU A 436 6.57 -17.39 8.42
CA LEU A 436 6.28 -18.81 8.29
C LEU A 436 7.04 -19.62 9.34
N MET A 437 6.48 -20.77 9.70
CA MET A 437 7.18 -21.76 10.50
C MET A 437 8.38 -22.31 9.74
N MET A 438 9.50 -22.54 10.44
CA MET A 438 10.71 -23.07 9.80
C MET A 438 10.53 -24.55 9.44
N GLY A 439 11.15 -25.02 8.36
CA GLY A 439 10.87 -26.34 7.78
C GLY A 439 11.10 -27.54 8.72
N LEU A 440 12.12 -27.47 9.58
CA LEU A 440 12.36 -28.51 10.61
C LEU A 440 11.27 -28.49 11.69
N GLU A 441 10.91 -27.31 12.18
CA GLU A 441 9.86 -27.13 13.18
C GLU A 441 8.50 -27.63 12.64
N GLU A 442 8.20 -27.35 11.38
CA GLU A 442 7.01 -27.85 10.69
C GLU A 442 6.95 -29.39 10.64
N HIS A 443 8.07 -30.04 10.32
CA HIS A 443 8.16 -31.51 10.33
C HIS A 443 8.05 -32.09 11.75
N LEU A 444 8.69 -31.47 12.74
CA LEU A 444 8.67 -31.94 14.11
C LEU A 444 7.27 -31.82 14.72
N LEU A 445 6.54 -30.72 14.50
CA LEU A 445 5.15 -30.59 14.94
C LEU A 445 4.22 -31.60 14.27
N ALA A 446 4.50 -31.98 13.01
CA ALA A 446 3.74 -33.04 12.36
C ALA A 446 4.01 -34.41 13.01
N MET A 447 5.24 -34.68 13.48
CA MET A 447 5.69 -35.98 13.97
C MET A 447 5.52 -36.18 15.49
N PHE A 448 5.70 -35.13 16.28
CA PHE A 448 5.74 -35.16 17.75
C PHE A 448 4.76 -34.15 18.35
N ARG A 449 3.47 -34.50 18.37
CA ARG A 449 2.39 -33.57 18.74
C ARG A 449 2.10 -33.45 20.22
N GLU A 450 2.59 -34.40 21.00
CA GLU A 450 2.40 -34.47 22.45
C GLU A 450 3.57 -33.84 23.22
N ASP A 451 4.47 -33.15 22.52
CA ASP A 451 5.58 -32.45 23.15
C ASP A 451 5.07 -31.24 23.94
N PHE A 452 5.57 -31.07 25.17
CA PHE A 452 5.10 -30.00 26.07
C PHE A 452 5.61 -28.61 25.64
N GLU A 453 6.66 -28.54 24.83
CA GLU A 453 7.28 -27.32 24.35
C GLU A 453 6.94 -27.04 22.88
N PHE A 454 6.86 -28.09 22.04
CA PHE A 454 6.55 -28.01 20.60
C PHE A 454 5.24 -28.72 20.26
N HIS A 455 4.10 -28.04 20.45
CA HIS A 455 2.77 -28.57 20.11
C HIS A 455 1.99 -27.67 19.15
N ASP A 456 0.90 -28.20 18.58
CA ASP A 456 0.00 -27.57 17.58
C ASP A 456 -0.53 -26.16 17.92
N GLY A 457 -0.35 -25.69 19.16
CA GLY A 457 -0.78 -24.37 19.61
C GLY A 457 0.34 -23.32 19.65
N GLN A 458 1.59 -23.71 19.40
CA GLN A 458 2.75 -22.84 19.44
C GLN A 458 2.99 -22.15 18.09
N GLY A 459 3.39 -20.87 18.14
CA GLY A 459 3.83 -20.13 16.96
C GLY A 459 5.30 -20.42 16.64
N PRO A 460 5.82 -19.94 15.49
CA PRO A 460 7.19 -20.23 15.07
C PRO A 460 8.24 -19.87 16.12
N SER A 461 9.11 -20.83 16.43
CA SER A 461 10.11 -20.79 17.50
C SER A 461 11.07 -19.59 17.41
N HIS A 462 11.42 -19.15 16.19
CA HIS A 462 12.31 -18.02 15.95
C HIS A 462 11.69 -16.64 16.22
N LEU A 463 10.38 -16.57 16.46
CA LEU A 463 9.66 -15.33 16.78
C LEU A 463 9.62 -15.01 18.30
N GLY A 464 10.15 -15.91 19.14
CA GLY A 464 10.22 -15.77 20.60
C GLY A 464 8.87 -15.96 21.32
N GLN A 465 8.85 -16.71 22.44
CA GLN A 465 7.62 -17.05 23.19
C GLN A 465 7.03 -15.91 24.07
N GLY A 466 7.28 -14.65 23.72
CA GLY A 466 7.06 -13.49 24.61
C GLY A 466 5.60 -13.07 24.88
N ALA A 467 4.58 -13.84 24.48
CA ALA A 467 3.17 -13.44 24.63
C ALA A 467 2.35 -14.29 25.62
N ALA A 468 2.76 -15.52 25.94
CA ALA A 468 1.99 -16.39 26.83
C ALA A 468 2.28 -16.14 28.32
N SER A 469 3.48 -15.69 28.68
CA SER A 469 3.89 -15.50 30.09
C SER A 469 3.52 -14.13 30.68
N ILE A 470 3.16 -13.14 29.86
CA ILE A 470 2.85 -11.78 30.33
C ILE A 470 1.43 -11.68 30.93
N GLN A 471 0.49 -12.55 30.53
CA GLN A 471 -0.89 -12.51 31.05
C GLN A 471 -1.01 -12.89 32.53
N ALA A 472 -0.13 -13.75 33.06
CA ALA A 472 -0.15 -14.12 34.48
C ALA A 472 0.41 -13.02 35.40
N GLY A 473 1.39 -12.24 34.91
CA GLY A 473 2.05 -11.17 35.69
C GLY A 473 1.29 -9.84 35.72
N GLN A 474 0.52 -9.52 34.67
CA GLN A 474 -0.19 -8.24 34.58
C GLN A 474 -1.44 -8.18 35.47
N SER A 475 -2.11 -9.30 35.73
CA SER A 475 -3.27 -9.32 36.64
C SER A 475 -2.89 -9.00 38.09
N ALA A 476 -1.70 -9.42 38.54
CA ALA A 476 -1.24 -9.19 39.91
C ALA A 476 -0.71 -7.75 40.12
N ALA A 477 -0.15 -7.13 39.08
CA ALA A 477 0.34 -5.75 39.15
C ALA A 477 -0.80 -4.71 39.15
N VAL A 478 -1.86 -4.94 38.35
CA VAL A 478 -3.02 -4.04 38.28
C VAL A 478 -3.83 -4.07 39.58
N GLN A 479 -3.92 -5.22 40.26
CA GLN A 479 -4.58 -5.32 41.58
C GLN A 479 -3.81 -4.63 42.72
N ARG A 480 -2.48 -4.60 42.68
CA ARG A 480 -1.67 -3.90 43.70
C ARG A 480 -1.74 -2.38 43.57
N VAL A 481 -1.72 -1.85 42.33
CA VAL A 481 -1.83 -0.41 42.08
C VAL A 481 -3.22 0.13 42.44
N ALA A 482 -4.28 -0.68 42.26
CA ALA A 482 -5.63 -0.31 42.65
C ALA A 482 -5.82 -0.24 44.19
N GLN A 483 -5.15 -1.11 44.96
CA GLN A 483 -5.22 -1.10 46.43
C GLN A 483 -4.39 0.02 47.08
N GLU A 484 -3.29 0.45 46.45
CA GLU A 484 -2.46 1.56 46.97
C GLU A 484 -3.05 2.95 46.68
N ALA A 485 -3.89 3.08 45.64
CA ALA A 485 -4.56 4.34 45.29
C ALA A 485 -5.75 4.70 46.21
N GLU A 486 -6.33 3.73 46.90
CA GLU A 486 -7.46 3.93 47.83
C GLU A 486 -7.04 4.45 49.22
N ALA A 487 -5.74 4.46 49.53
CA ALA A 487 -5.20 4.76 50.87
C ALA A 487 -4.65 6.19 51.07
N LEU A 488 -4.74 7.08 50.08
CA LEU A 488 -4.19 8.44 50.16
C LEU A 488 -5.29 9.51 50.11
N GLN A 489 -5.82 9.89 51.28
CA GLN A 489 -6.62 11.12 51.46
C GLN A 489 -5.69 12.33 51.67
N VAL A 490 -5.85 13.39 50.86
CA VAL A 490 -5.30 14.73 51.15
C VAL A 490 -6.30 15.82 50.66
N PRO A 491 -6.55 16.90 51.43
CA PRO A 491 -7.81 17.65 51.39
C PRO A 491 -7.88 18.85 50.42
N ALA A 492 -9.13 19.31 50.21
CA ALA A 492 -9.58 20.37 49.31
C ALA A 492 -9.24 21.81 49.76
N VAL A 493 -8.95 22.70 48.79
CA VAL A 493 -9.07 24.17 48.95
C VAL A 493 -9.54 24.87 47.66
N MET A 494 -10.69 25.55 47.82
CA MET A 494 -11.24 26.75 47.14
C MET A 494 -11.95 26.71 45.77
N GLN A 495 -13.09 27.42 45.79
CA GLN A 495 -14.26 27.42 44.92
C GLN A 495 -14.43 28.76 44.16
N SER A 496 -15.13 28.75 43.02
CA SER A 496 -16.18 29.73 42.66
C SER A 496 -17.05 29.19 41.49
N LYS A 497 -18.27 28.68 41.74
CA LYS A 497 -19.63 29.27 41.57
C LYS A 497 -20.05 29.56 40.10
N THR A 498 -20.68 28.60 39.38
CA THR A 498 -22.15 28.33 39.13
C THR A 498 -22.63 28.78 37.72
N PRO A 499 -23.72 28.24 37.10
CA PRO A 499 -24.76 27.37 37.65
C PRO A 499 -25.06 26.06 36.89
N SER A 500 -25.87 25.25 37.58
CA SER A 500 -26.47 23.97 37.29
C SER A 500 -27.25 23.87 35.97
N VAL A 501 -27.03 22.76 35.25
CA VAL A 501 -28.03 22.15 34.36
C VAL A 501 -28.25 20.70 34.81
N THR A 502 -29.53 20.36 34.85
CA THR A 502 -30.20 19.18 35.37
C THR A 502 -29.66 17.84 34.88
N ARG A 503 -29.54 16.91 35.84
CA ARG A 503 -29.41 15.46 35.63
C ARG A 503 -30.53 14.94 34.71
N SER A 504 -30.14 14.25 33.64
CA SER A 504 -30.93 13.16 33.05
C SER A 504 -29.97 12.10 32.53
N GLU A 505 -29.95 11.00 33.27
CA GLU A 505 -29.73 9.59 32.86
C GLU A 505 -28.69 9.32 31.77
N SER A 506 -27.47 9.00 32.22
CA SER A 506 -26.54 8.14 31.51
C SER A 506 -27.13 6.72 31.45
N ILE A 507 -27.49 6.29 30.26
CA ILE A 507 -27.78 4.89 29.92
C ILE A 507 -26.45 4.14 30.02
N ASP A 508 -26.24 3.45 31.14
CA ASP A 508 -25.25 2.39 31.23
C ASP A 508 -25.64 1.29 30.25
N LEU A 509 -24.86 1.12 29.19
CA LEU A 509 -24.85 -0.10 28.38
C LEU A 509 -24.28 -1.23 29.23
N ALA A 510 -25.12 -1.76 30.12
CA ALA A 510 -24.90 -3.03 30.78
C ALA A 510 -24.76 -4.10 29.69
N VAL A 511 -23.55 -4.65 29.57
CA VAL A 511 -23.26 -5.88 28.84
C VAL A 511 -24.11 -6.98 29.47
N ASN A 512 -25.20 -7.35 28.79
CA ASN A 512 -26.07 -8.45 29.20
C ASN A 512 -25.36 -9.79 28.84
N PRO A 513 -24.97 -10.64 29.81
CA PRO A 513 -24.23 -11.87 29.54
C PRO A 513 -25.09 -13.03 29.01
N GLN A 514 -26.32 -12.79 28.54
CA GLN A 514 -27.28 -13.86 28.22
C GLN A 514 -27.78 -13.89 26.76
N LEU A 515 -26.95 -13.48 25.80
CA LEU A 515 -27.23 -13.66 24.37
C LEU A 515 -26.28 -14.66 23.68
N SER A 516 -25.90 -15.73 24.38
CA SER A 516 -25.11 -16.84 23.82
C SER A 516 -25.82 -18.20 23.85
N ASP A 517 -27.14 -18.22 23.86
CA ASP A 517 -27.91 -19.45 23.59
C ASP A 517 -29.02 -19.16 22.56
N ARG A 518 -28.60 -19.01 21.31
CA ARG A 518 -29.42 -19.42 20.17
C ARG A 518 -28.80 -20.68 19.62
N PRO A 519 -29.49 -21.83 19.59
CA PRO A 519 -29.00 -22.98 18.86
C PRO A 519 -28.81 -22.52 17.41
N SER A 520 -27.62 -22.73 16.88
CA SER A 520 -27.34 -22.62 15.46
C SER A 520 -28.40 -23.47 14.74
N GLN A 521 -29.25 -22.81 13.94
CA GLN A 521 -29.97 -23.53 12.91
C GLN A 521 -28.91 -24.09 11.97
N GLN A 522 -28.52 -25.35 12.18
CA GLN A 522 -27.79 -26.13 11.21
C GLN A 522 -28.54 -26.01 9.89
N SER A 523 -27.86 -25.51 8.87
CA SER A 523 -28.35 -25.59 7.51
C SER A 523 -28.63 -27.09 7.25
N ALA A 524 -29.83 -27.42 6.76
CA ALA A 524 -30.33 -28.79 6.67
C ALA A 524 -29.59 -29.68 5.63
N ASN A 525 -28.37 -29.30 5.23
CA ASN A 525 -27.58 -29.92 4.17
C ASN A 525 -26.07 -29.98 4.47
N GLU A 526 -25.62 -29.67 5.69
CA GLU A 526 -24.21 -29.84 6.06
C GLU A 526 -23.92 -31.29 6.50
N PRO A 527 -22.94 -31.97 5.88
CA PRO A 527 -22.59 -33.34 6.25
C PRO A 527 -21.97 -33.40 7.67
N SER A 528 -22.45 -34.33 8.48
CA SER A 528 -22.02 -34.49 9.88
C SER A 528 -20.67 -35.21 9.98
N TRP A 529 -19.76 -34.75 10.85
CA TRP A 529 -18.47 -35.41 11.07
C TRP A 529 -18.59 -36.56 12.07
N ASP A 530 -17.95 -37.69 11.74
CA ASP A 530 -17.80 -38.79 12.69
C ASP A 530 -16.69 -38.51 13.71
N VAL A 531 -16.80 -39.02 14.94
CA VAL A 531 -15.83 -38.76 16.01
C VAL A 531 -14.43 -39.21 15.59
N ASP A 532 -14.34 -40.39 14.98
CA ASP A 532 -13.07 -40.94 14.50
C ASP A 532 -12.49 -40.12 13.33
N ALA A 533 -13.36 -39.55 12.48
CA ALA A 533 -12.94 -38.66 11.40
C ALA A 533 -12.44 -37.31 11.91
N GLU A 534 -13.04 -36.77 12.97
CA GLU A 534 -12.54 -35.56 13.64
C GLU A 534 -11.17 -35.80 14.31
N GLN A 535 -10.99 -36.96 14.93
CA GLN A 535 -9.68 -37.36 15.49
C GLN A 535 -8.64 -37.51 14.38
N GLU A 536 -9.00 -38.09 13.24
CA GLU A 536 -8.12 -38.21 12.09
C GLU A 536 -7.82 -36.85 11.45
N LEU A 537 -8.78 -35.92 11.40
CA LEU A 537 -8.58 -34.55 10.93
C LEU A 537 -7.60 -33.77 11.83
N LYS A 538 -7.68 -33.98 13.15
CA LYS A 538 -6.68 -33.44 14.09
C LYS A 538 -5.28 -33.97 13.79
N LYS A 539 -5.16 -35.10 13.06
CA LYS A 539 -3.86 -35.59 12.64
C LYS A 539 -3.22 -34.81 11.48
N ILE A 540 -3.93 -33.87 10.87
CA ILE A 540 -3.41 -33.03 9.80
C ILE A 540 -2.77 -31.78 10.42
N PRO A 541 -1.56 -31.36 9.98
CA PRO A 541 -0.90 -30.16 10.51
C PRO A 541 -1.81 -28.93 10.47
N PHE A 542 -1.75 -28.08 11.52
CA PHE A 542 -2.77 -27.06 11.75
C PHE A 542 -2.98 -26.10 10.55
N PHE A 543 -1.91 -25.74 9.85
CA PHE A 543 -1.91 -24.78 8.74
C PHE A 543 -2.58 -25.30 7.45
N VAL A 544 -2.65 -26.63 7.26
CA VAL A 544 -3.40 -27.26 6.15
C VAL A 544 -4.72 -27.91 6.58
N ARG A 545 -4.97 -28.01 7.89
CA ARG A 545 -6.17 -28.65 8.47
C ARG A 545 -7.48 -28.01 8.00
N GLY A 546 -7.53 -26.68 7.93
CA GLY A 546 -8.71 -25.96 7.46
C GLY A 546 -9.11 -26.33 6.03
N LYS A 547 -8.13 -26.44 5.12
CA LYS A 547 -8.34 -26.91 3.74
C LYS A 547 -8.81 -28.36 3.71
N ALA A 548 -8.15 -29.25 4.46
CA ALA A 548 -8.52 -30.66 4.50
C ALA A 548 -9.98 -30.86 4.96
N ARG A 549 -10.41 -30.08 5.96
CA ARG A 549 -11.80 -30.06 6.42
C ARG A 549 -12.76 -29.66 5.30
N LYS A 550 -12.53 -28.53 4.65
CA LYS A 550 -13.38 -28.03 3.55
C LYS A 550 -13.40 -28.96 2.34
N ASN A 551 -12.27 -29.57 1.99
CA ASN A 551 -12.20 -30.54 0.91
C ASN A 551 -13.04 -31.77 1.22
N ALA A 552 -13.00 -32.28 2.45
CA ALA A 552 -13.86 -33.39 2.88
C ALA A 552 -15.34 -33.00 2.86
N GLU A 553 -15.68 -31.79 3.32
CA GLU A 553 -17.05 -31.26 3.31
C GLU A 553 -17.58 -30.99 1.89
N SER A 554 -16.73 -30.53 0.97
CA SER A 554 -17.08 -30.37 -0.45
C SER A 554 -17.26 -31.72 -1.12
N PHE A 555 -16.29 -32.64 -0.95
CA PHE A 555 -16.37 -33.98 -1.50
C PHE A 555 -17.63 -34.71 -1.04
N ALA A 556 -17.97 -34.61 0.25
CA ALA A 556 -19.18 -35.18 0.80
C ALA A 556 -20.45 -34.59 0.15
N ARG A 557 -20.51 -33.27 -0.02
CA ARG A 557 -21.63 -32.62 -0.71
C ARG A 557 -21.75 -33.06 -2.17
N ASP A 558 -20.65 -33.07 -2.91
CA ASP A 558 -20.61 -33.41 -4.33
C ASP A 558 -21.02 -34.88 -4.58
N HIS A 559 -20.80 -35.76 -3.60
CA HIS A 559 -21.16 -37.18 -3.66
C HIS A 559 -22.43 -37.53 -2.87
N GLY A 560 -23.17 -36.53 -2.37
CA GLY A 560 -24.43 -36.74 -1.64
C GLY A 560 -24.27 -37.50 -0.30
N LEU A 561 -23.07 -37.46 0.30
CA LEU A 561 -22.78 -38.10 1.57
C LEU A 561 -23.26 -37.21 2.73
N THR A 562 -24.07 -37.76 3.63
CA THR A 562 -24.59 -37.05 4.81
C THR A 562 -23.66 -37.14 6.04
N ARG A 563 -22.64 -38.01 5.98
CA ARG A 563 -21.68 -38.23 7.06
C ARG A 563 -20.25 -38.33 6.52
N ILE A 564 -19.34 -37.58 7.13
CA ILE A 564 -17.90 -37.60 6.85
C ILE A 564 -17.24 -38.61 7.76
N THR A 565 -16.82 -39.72 7.18
CA THR A 565 -16.07 -40.79 7.86
C THR A 565 -14.58 -40.66 7.57
N ILE A 566 -13.74 -41.46 8.25
CA ILE A 566 -12.30 -41.56 7.92
C ILE A 566 -12.11 -41.88 6.43
N LYS A 567 -12.93 -42.78 5.88
CA LYS A 567 -12.87 -43.13 4.45
C LYS A 567 -13.15 -41.91 3.57
N THR A 568 -14.20 -41.15 3.88
CA THR A 568 -14.54 -39.91 3.16
C THR A 568 -13.39 -38.90 3.18
N LEU A 569 -12.70 -38.75 4.33
CA LEU A 569 -11.54 -37.86 4.47
C LEU A 569 -10.38 -38.30 3.56
N TYR A 570 -10.08 -39.59 3.50
CA TYR A 570 -9.03 -40.13 2.62
C TYR A 570 -9.40 -40.08 1.13
N ASP A 571 -10.67 -40.37 0.78
CA ASP A 571 -11.18 -40.28 -0.59
C ASP A 571 -11.13 -38.82 -1.09
N ALA A 572 -11.51 -37.86 -0.24
CA ALA A 572 -11.38 -36.43 -0.54
C ALA A 572 -9.90 -36.03 -0.73
N LYS A 573 -8.98 -36.51 0.13
CA LYS A 573 -7.55 -36.27 -0.05
C LYS A 573 -7.05 -36.80 -1.40
N ALA A 574 -7.47 -38.01 -1.80
CA ALA A 574 -7.08 -38.60 -3.08
C ALA A 574 -7.71 -37.87 -4.29
N HIS A 575 -8.92 -37.35 -4.14
CA HIS A 575 -9.62 -36.58 -5.17
C HIS A 575 -8.93 -35.24 -5.46
N PHE A 576 -8.54 -34.50 -4.40
CA PHE A 576 -7.94 -33.16 -4.51
C PHE A 576 -6.39 -33.16 -4.54
N ALA A 577 -5.74 -34.32 -4.48
CA ALA A 577 -4.29 -34.47 -4.66
C ALA A 577 -3.89 -34.79 -6.11
N ARG A 578 -4.87 -34.97 -7.00
CA ARG A 578 -4.70 -34.97 -8.46
C ARG A 578 -4.84 -33.56 -8.98
#